data_AF-A0A1V6JLB0-F1
#
_entry.id   AF-A0A1V6JLB0-F1
#
_cell.length_a   1.000
_cell.length_b   1.000
_cell.length_c   1.000
_cell.angle_alpha   90.00
_cell.angle_beta   90.00
_cell.angle_gamma   90.00
#
_symmetry.space_group_name_H-M   'P 1'
#
loop_
_entity.id
_entity.type
_entity.pdbx_description
1 polymer ?
#
loop_
_entity_poly.entity_id
_entity_poly.type
_entity_poly.pdbx_seq_one_letter_code
_entity_poly.pdbx_strand_id
1 'polypeptide(L)' 'MPFFILLAVVIVLLALVVLLLGLKIFFHKSHKFPETSVGHNPEMRKRGLSCARATEIREWTKNKSSDGCKSCSKPVCG' A
#
# COMPACT_ATOMS: atom_id res chain seq x y z
N MET A 1 41.05 28.40 13.68
CA MET A 1 39.65 28.02 14.01
C MET A 1 38.86 27.51 12.79
N PRO A 2 39.34 26.50 12.03
CA PRO A 2 38.63 26.03 10.82
C PRO A 2 37.55 24.96 11.10
N PHE A 3 37.61 24.30 12.26
CA PHE A 3 36.73 23.17 12.59
C PHE A 3 35.25 23.55 12.65
N PHE A 4 34.92 24.69 13.28
CA PHE A 4 33.54 25.16 13.37
C PHE A 4 32.94 25.52 11.99
N ILE A 5 33.76 26.02 11.07
CA ILE A 5 33.32 26.36 9.71
C ILE A 5 33.01 25.07 8.94
N LEU A 6 33.88 24.06 9.03
CA LEU A 6 33.64 22.74 8.43
C LEU A 6 32.38 22.08 8.99
N LEU A 7 32.18 22.14 10.31
CA LEU A 7 31.00 21.58 10.97
C LEU A 7 29.71 22.27 10.50
N ALA A 8 29.70 23.60 10.41
CA ALA A 8 28.56 24.36 9.90
C ALA A 8 28.23 24.02 8.44
N VAL A 9 29.24 23.90 7.57
CA VAL A 9 29.04 23.53 6.15
C VAL A 9 28.40 22.16 6.01
N VAL A 10 28.84 21.17 6.79
CA VAL A 10 28.28 19.80 6.75
C VAL A 10 26.81 19.79 7.19
N ILE A 11 26.47 20.50 8.28
CA ILE A 11 25.09 20.57 8.77
C ILE A 11 24.17 21.21 7.72
N VAL A 12 24.59 22.32 7.12
CA VAL A 12 23.78 23.01 6.09
C VAL A 12 23.57 22.10 4.88
N LEU A 13 24.61 21.39 4.45
CA LEU A 13 24.52 20.50 3.30
C LEU A 13 23.61 19.30 3.56
N LEU A 14 23.68 18.69 4.74
CA LEU A 14 22.78 17.61 5.15
C LEU A 14 21.33 18.08 5.26
N ALA A 15 21.09 19.25 5.86
CA ALA A 15 19.76 19.83 5.96
C ALA A 15 19.16 20.07 4.57
N LEU A 16 19.95 20.56 3.62
CA LEU A 16 19.52 20.81 2.26
C LEU A 16 19.16 19.51 1.52
N VAL A 17 19.95 18.44 1.69
CA VAL A 17 19.63 17.11 1.13
C VAL A 17 18.33 16.55 1.71
N VAL A 18 18.14 16.62 3.04
CA VAL A 18 16.94 16.13 3.70
C VAL A 18 15.70 16.94 3.31
N LEU A 19 15.83 18.26 3.13
CA LEU A 19 14.73 19.10 2.63
C LEU A 19 14.37 18.75 1.20
N LEU A 20 15.34 18.58 0.29
CA LEU A 20 15.07 18.20 -1.10
C LEU A 20 14.41 16.81 -1.19
N LEU A 21 14.89 15.84 -0.42
CA LEU A 21 14.29 14.50 -0.37
C LEU A 21 12.92 14.52 0.32
N GLY A 22 12.81 15.22 1.45
CA GLY A 22 11.62 15.31 2.27
C GLY A 22 10.49 16.05 1.59
N LEU A 23 10.78 17.15 0.89
CA LEU A 23 9.80 17.84 0.05
C LEU A 23 9.33 16.94 -1.09
N LYS A 24 10.20 16.15 -1.73
CA LYS A 24 9.78 15.20 -2.77
C LYS A 24 8.87 14.10 -2.23
N ILE A 25 9.13 13.62 -1.00
CA ILE A 25 8.31 12.60 -0.33
C ILE A 25 6.97 13.19 0.12
N PHE A 26 6.96 14.42 0.64
CA PHE A 26 5.76 15.08 1.17
C PHE A 26 4.88 15.69 0.05
N PHE A 27 5.48 16.25 -1.01
CA PHE A 27 4.77 16.77 -2.19
C PHE A 27 4.54 15.72 -3.27
N HIS A 28 4.96 14.45 -3.08
CA HIS A 28 4.54 13.41 -4.01
C HIS A 28 3.02 13.30 -3.93
N LYS A 29 2.38 13.68 -5.04
CA LYS A 29 0.94 13.92 -5.27
C LYS A 29 0.01 12.75 -4.92
N SER A 30 0.54 11.66 -4.40
CA SER A 30 -0.22 10.51 -3.95
C SER A 30 0.19 10.16 -2.53
N HIS A 31 -0.11 11.05 -1.59
CA HIS A 31 -0.26 10.71 -0.16
C HIS A 31 -1.43 9.71 0.07
N LYS A 32 -2.10 9.25 -1.00
CA LYS A 32 -2.73 7.94 -1.02
C LYS A 32 -1.61 6.91 -1.16
N PHE A 33 -1.19 6.39 -0.01
CA PHE A 33 -0.53 5.08 0.04
C PHE A 33 -1.33 4.16 -0.88
N PRO A 34 -0.72 3.53 -1.89
CA PRO A 34 -1.46 2.72 -2.85
C PRO A 34 -2.28 1.71 -2.04
N GLU A 35 -3.60 1.70 -2.25
CA GLU A 35 -4.52 0.83 -1.52
C GLU A 35 -4.00 -0.62 -1.62
N THR A 36 -3.34 -1.08 -0.55
CA THR A 36 -2.76 -2.43 -0.45
C THR A 36 -3.85 -3.45 -0.14
N SER A 37 -5.05 -2.98 0.20
CA SER A 37 -6.25 -3.78 0.21
C SER A 37 -6.63 -4.16 -1.23
N VAL A 38 -6.38 -5.41 -1.58
CA VAL A 38 -6.67 -6.01 -2.90
C VAL A 38 -8.13 -5.83 -3.32
N GLY A 39 -9.05 -5.65 -2.36
CA GLY A 39 -10.49 -5.46 -2.62
C GLY A 39 -10.86 -4.07 -3.13
N HIS A 40 -10.24 -3.03 -2.59
CA HIS A 40 -10.65 -1.64 -2.83
C HIS A 40 -9.85 -0.95 -3.96
N ASN A 41 -8.80 -1.61 -4.46
CA ASN A 41 -7.92 -1.05 -5.47
C ASN A 41 -8.34 -1.42 -6.90
N PRO A 42 -8.89 -0.48 -7.70
CA PRO A 42 -9.31 -0.76 -9.08
C PRO A 42 -8.14 -1.15 -9.99
N GLU A 43 -6.92 -0.68 -9.69
CA GLU A 43 -5.72 -0.98 -10.48
C GLU A 43 -5.24 -2.43 -10.26
N MET A 44 -5.52 -3.03 -9.10
CA MET A 44 -5.22 -4.45 -8.84
C MET A 44 -6.25 -5.36 -9.49
N ARG A 45 -7.52 -4.93 -9.53
CA ARG A 45 -8.60 -5.66 -10.21
C ARG A 45 -8.39 -5.75 -11.72
N LYS A 46 -7.87 -4.70 -12.36
CA LYS A 46 -7.48 -4.71 -13.79
C LYS A 46 -6.39 -5.74 -14.11
N ARG A 47 -5.53 -6.06 -13.14
CA ARG A 47 -4.46 -7.06 -13.25
C ARG A 47 -4.93 -8.47 -12.90
N GLY A 48 -6.22 -8.67 -12.62
CA GLY A 48 -6.79 -9.97 -12.26
C GLY A 48 -6.53 -10.40 -10.82
N LEU A 49 -5.96 -9.54 -9.99
CA LEU A 49 -5.71 -9.82 -8.58
C LEU A 49 -7.00 -9.51 -7.79
N SER A 50 -7.61 -10.56 -7.26
CA SER A 50 -8.81 -10.51 -6.42
C SER A 50 -8.48 -11.03 -5.02
N CYS A 51 -9.22 -10.58 -4.00
CA CYS A 51 -9.03 -11.03 -2.62
C CYS A 51 -8.97 -12.56 -2.54
N ALA A 52 -8.01 -13.11 -1.79
CA ALA A 52 -7.86 -14.55 -1.58
C ALA A 52 -9.17 -15.18 -1.06
N ARG A 53 -9.88 -14.48 -0.17
CA ARG A 53 -11.20 -14.93 0.31
C ARG A 53 -12.24 -15.07 -0.81
N ALA A 54 -12.18 -14.22 -1.83
CA ALA A 54 -13.10 -14.27 -2.95
C ALA A 54 -12.77 -15.42 -3.92
N THR A 55 -11.50 -15.76 -4.11
CA THR A 55 -11.10 -16.94 -4.89
C THR A 55 -11.50 -18.22 -4.16
N GLU A 56 -11.28 -18.29 -2.85
CA GLU A 56 -11.66 -19.45 -2.03
C GLU A 56 -13.17 -19.69 -2.02
N ILE A 57 -14.00 -18.64 -1.86
CA ILE A 57 -15.46 -18.79 -1.95
C ILE A 57 -15.89 -19.29 -3.34
N ARG A 58 -15.29 -18.78 -4.43
CA ARG A 58 -15.61 -19.21 -5.79
C ARG A 58 -15.31 -20.70 -5.99
N GLU A 59 -14.17 -21.17 -5.53
CA GLU A 59 -13.79 -22.58 -5.60
C GLU A 59 -14.69 -23.46 -4.73
N TRP A 60 -15.00 -23.03 -3.51
CA TRP A 60 -15.92 -23.73 -2.62
C TRP A 60 -17.36 -23.83 -3.18
N THR A 61 -17.86 -22.77 -3.82
CA THR A 61 -19.21 -22.81 -4.44
C THR A 61 -19.28 -23.72 -5.66
N LYS A 62 -18.19 -23.88 -6.41
CA LYS A 62 -18.12 -24.85 -7.51
C LYS A 62 -18.12 -26.30 -6.99
N ASN A 63 -17.73 -26.52 -5.74
CA ASN A 63 -17.54 -27.86 -5.17
C ASN A 63 -18.56 -28.23 -4.08
N LYS A 64 -19.75 -27.60 -4.04
CA LYS A 64 -20.72 -27.93 -2.99
C LYS A 64 -21.42 -29.28 -3.24
N SER A 65 -20.95 -30.28 -2.52
CA SER A 65 -21.80 -31.14 -1.70
C SER A 65 -22.33 -30.30 -0.52
N SER A 66 -23.62 -30.43 -0.25
CA SER A 66 -24.36 -29.79 0.84
C SER A 66 -23.72 -30.06 2.20
N ASP A 67 -23.30 -29.03 2.93
CA ASP A 67 -23.71 -28.76 4.32
C ASP A 67 -22.92 -27.62 4.99
N GLY A 68 -23.63 -26.75 5.70
CA GLY A 68 -23.11 -26.05 6.88
C GLY A 68 -22.00 -25.00 6.73
N CYS A 69 -22.22 -23.89 6.01
CA CYS A 69 -21.50 -22.65 6.37
C CYS A 69 -22.34 -21.39 6.11
N LYS A 70 -23.08 -20.95 7.11
CA LYS A 70 -23.88 -19.70 7.07
C LYS A 70 -23.04 -18.42 7.26
N SER A 71 -21.71 -18.56 7.40
CA SER A 71 -20.78 -17.43 7.65
C SER A 71 -20.07 -16.92 6.38
N CYS A 72 -20.11 -17.66 5.27
CA CYS A 72 -19.49 -17.26 3.99
C CYS A 72 -20.49 -16.65 2.98
N SER A 73 -21.61 -16.09 3.46
CA SER A 73 -22.71 -15.68 2.56
C SER A 73 -22.45 -14.43 1.72
N LYS A 74 -21.35 -13.70 1.90
CA LYS A 74 -21.02 -12.58 0.99
C LYS A 74 -19.51 -12.48 0.76
N PRO A 75 -19.03 -12.49 -0.50
CA PRO A 75 -17.70 -12.03 -0.82
C PRO A 75 -17.67 -10.52 -0.54
N VAL A 76 -17.25 -10.12 0.67
CA VAL A 76 -17.00 -8.70 0.97
C VAL A 76 -15.66 -8.35 0.33
N CYS A 77 -15.68 -8.13 -0.98
CA CYS A 77 -14.72 -7.26 -1.64
C CYS A 77 -15.35 -5.87 -1.59
N GLY A 78 -15.06 -5.16 -0.51
CA GLY A 78 -15.37 -3.73 -0.38
C GLY A 78 -14.35 -2.91 -1.12
#